data_AF-A0A519UMV2-F1
#
_entry.id   AF-A0A519UMV2-F1
#
_cell.length_a   1.000
_cell.length_b   1.000
_cell.length_c   1.000
_cell.angle_alpha   90.00
_cell.angle_beta   90.00
_cell.angle_gamma   90.00
#
_symmetry.space_group_name_H-M   'P 1'
#
loop_
_entity.id
_entity.type
_entity.pdbx_description
1 polymer ?
#
loop_
_entity_poly.entity_id
_entity_poly.type
_entity_poly.pdbx_seq_one_letter_code
_entity_poly.pdbx_strand_id
1 'polypeptide(L)'
;MGKIRKVAAVAAVLGGLLAGVAHAQSVEFSKEKFSEDKQGLKEALRELKAGDAEYQADPPRYALALPHYLAAQQFNPDNAELNIKLGDCYLHSGTKAQALSYLQRAQKLDPSTDPRTHYLLARALHLSAKWAEALKEYQLASPLAGGRKAEGDPLVVTAEDLARRVRECRNGQELQKHPARVFIDNAGPEVNSAYSDYGPVVSADEAALLFT
;
A
#
# COMPACT_ATOMS: atom_id res chain seq x y z
N MET A 1 29.10 74.72 1.62
CA MET A 1 28.13 74.32 0.57
C MET A 1 28.83 73.40 -0.42
N GLY A 2 28.15 72.35 -0.91
CA GLY A 2 28.59 71.50 -2.03
C GLY A 2 29.12 70.10 -1.67
N LYS A 3 28.23 69.12 -1.53
CA LYS A 3 28.55 67.68 -1.36
C LYS A 3 28.93 67.06 -2.72
N ILE A 4 30.06 66.35 -2.81
CA ILE A 4 30.34 65.42 -3.92
C ILE A 4 30.03 64.00 -3.43
N ARG A 5 28.95 63.41 -3.95
CA ARG A 5 28.57 62.00 -3.71
C ARG A 5 29.41 61.10 -4.61
N LYS A 6 30.25 60.24 -4.02
CA LYS A 6 30.81 59.06 -4.71
C LYS A 6 29.70 58.00 -4.80
N VAL A 7 29.37 57.59 -6.01
CA VAL A 7 28.49 56.46 -6.30
C VAL A 7 29.31 55.19 -6.09
N ALA A 8 29.00 54.42 -5.05
CA ALA A 8 29.51 53.06 -4.89
C ALA A 8 28.48 52.10 -5.51
N ALA A 9 28.89 51.39 -6.55
CA ALA A 9 28.12 50.32 -7.15
C ALA A 9 28.01 49.16 -6.15
N VAL A 10 26.78 48.86 -5.71
CA VAL A 10 26.48 47.65 -4.94
C VAL A 10 26.27 46.54 -5.97
N ALA A 11 27.24 45.63 -6.07
CA ALA A 11 27.06 44.38 -6.79
C ALA A 11 26.12 43.48 -5.98
N ALA A 12 24.88 43.33 -6.44
CA ALA A 12 23.95 42.35 -5.90
C ALA A 12 24.38 40.95 -6.40
N VAL A 13 25.03 40.18 -5.55
CA VAL A 13 25.20 38.74 -5.77
C VAL A 13 23.87 38.08 -5.43
N LEU A 14 23.05 37.77 -6.45
CA LEU A 14 21.92 36.87 -6.31
C LEU A 14 22.47 35.45 -6.06
N GLY A 15 22.64 35.09 -4.79
CA GLY A 15 22.81 33.71 -4.38
C GLY A 15 21.48 32.97 -4.50
N GLY A 16 21.27 32.25 -5.60
CA GLY A 16 20.15 31.33 -5.72
C GLY A 16 20.31 30.17 -4.74
N LEU A 17 19.46 30.10 -3.72
CA LEU A 17 19.28 28.88 -2.93
C LEU A 17 18.56 27.84 -3.79
N LEU A 18 19.33 26.95 -4.40
CA LEU A 18 18.82 25.65 -4.84
C LEU A 18 18.55 24.83 -3.57
N ALA A 19 17.32 24.93 -3.04
CA ALA A 19 16.82 23.99 -2.05
C ALA A 19 16.68 22.63 -2.73
N GLY A 20 17.73 21.80 -2.65
CA GLY A 20 17.66 20.40 -3.04
C GLY A 20 16.58 19.73 -2.20
N VAL A 21 15.56 19.16 -2.85
CA VAL A 21 14.51 18.41 -2.17
C VAL A 21 15.15 17.14 -1.64
N ALA A 22 15.41 17.08 -0.33
CA ALA A 22 15.87 15.85 0.31
C ALA A 22 14.78 14.79 0.16
N HIS A 23 15.05 13.73 -0.59
CA HIS A 23 14.15 12.59 -0.67
C HIS A 23 14.21 11.84 0.66
N ALA A 24 13.06 11.52 1.25
CA ALA A 24 13.02 10.62 2.40
C ALA A 24 13.57 9.25 1.97
N GLN A 25 14.45 8.65 2.77
CA GLN A 25 15.06 7.36 2.47
C GLN A 25 14.55 6.31 3.45
N SER A 26 14.46 5.06 2.98
CA SER A 26 14.14 3.93 3.85
C SER A 26 15.13 3.81 5.01
N VAL A 27 14.62 3.62 6.22
CA VAL A 27 15.37 3.46 7.47
C VAL A 27 15.25 2.01 7.91
N GLU A 28 16.38 1.32 8.02
CA GLU A 28 16.45 -0.05 8.51
C GLU A 28 16.26 -0.14 10.03
N PHE A 29 15.67 -1.22 10.51
CA PHE A 29 15.59 -1.55 11.93
C PHE A 29 16.96 -2.02 12.45
N SER A 30 17.87 -1.08 12.67
CA SER A 30 19.24 -1.38 13.09
C SER A 30 19.67 -0.58 14.32
N LYS A 31 20.65 -1.10 15.05
CA LYS A 31 21.18 -0.43 16.26
C LYS A 31 21.87 0.89 15.93
N GLU A 32 22.40 1.02 14.72
CA GLU A 32 23.06 2.22 14.21
C GLU A 32 22.04 3.34 13.98
N LYS A 33 20.83 3.01 13.53
CA LYS A 33 19.74 3.98 13.32
C LYS A 33 18.98 4.30 14.60
N PHE A 34 18.94 3.37 15.55
CA PHE A 34 18.18 3.50 16.79
C PHE A 34 19.05 3.23 18.04
N SER A 35 20.16 3.96 18.18
CA SER A 35 21.10 3.81 19.30
C SER A 35 20.51 4.26 20.64
N GLU A 36 19.63 5.27 20.59
CA GLU A 36 19.03 5.92 21.76
C GLU A 36 17.88 5.10 22.36
N ASP A 37 17.19 4.29 21.56
CA ASP A 37 16.07 3.45 22.01
C ASP A 37 16.28 1.97 21.62
N LYS A 38 17.23 1.34 22.33
CA LYS A 38 17.57 -0.07 22.12
C LYS A 38 16.44 -1.02 22.52
N GLN A 39 15.63 -0.63 23.51
CA GLN A 39 14.54 -1.46 24.01
C GLN A 39 13.36 -1.42 23.03
N GLY A 40 12.97 -0.23 22.56
CA GLY A 40 11.97 -0.06 21.51
C GLY A 40 12.38 -0.77 20.21
N LEU A 41 13.65 -0.68 19.81
CA LEU A 41 14.16 -1.43 18.65
C LEU A 41 14.01 -2.94 18.86
N LYS A 42 14.34 -3.46 20.05
CA LYS A 42 14.23 -4.89 20.35
C LYS A 42 12.78 -5.36 20.29
N GLU A 43 11.84 -4.57 20.81
CA GLU A 43 10.41 -4.86 20.75
C GLU A 43 9.88 -4.82 19.32
N ALA A 44 10.23 -3.79 18.55
CA ALA A 44 9.83 -3.68 17.15
C ALA A 44 10.38 -4.84 16.29
N LEU A 45 11.62 -5.26 16.51
CA LEU A 45 12.20 -6.44 15.84
C LEU A 45 11.49 -7.74 16.22
N ARG A 46 11.00 -7.86 17.47
CA ARG A 46 10.17 -9.01 17.89
C ARG A 46 8.85 -9.03 17.13
N GLU A 47 8.17 -7.88 17.04
CA GLU A 47 6.92 -7.76 16.30
C GLU A 47 7.12 -8.01 14.80
N LEU A 48 8.18 -7.46 14.19
CA LEU A 48 8.53 -7.78 12.80
C LEU A 48 8.70 -9.27 12.56
N LYS A 49 9.43 -9.96 13.44
CA LYS A 49 9.64 -11.40 13.34
C LYS A 49 8.34 -12.19 13.48
N ALA A 50 7.46 -11.80 14.40
CA ALA A 50 6.15 -12.43 14.56
C ALA A 50 5.27 -12.20 13.32
N GLY A 51 5.24 -10.97 12.80
CA GLY A 51 4.54 -10.63 11.55
C GLY A 51 5.07 -11.43 10.36
N ASP A 52 6.40 -11.53 10.22
CA ASP A 52 7.05 -12.30 9.15
C ASP A 52 6.71 -13.78 9.21
N ALA A 53 6.66 -14.38 10.41
CA ALA A 53 6.28 -15.78 10.57
C ALA A 53 4.84 -16.05 10.08
N GLU A 54 3.91 -15.13 10.34
CA GLU A 54 2.53 -15.22 9.89
C GLU A 54 2.37 -14.92 8.39
N TYR A 55 3.13 -13.95 7.90
CA TYR A 55 3.14 -13.51 6.50
C TYR A 55 3.72 -14.58 5.57
N GLN A 56 4.77 -15.27 6.01
CA GLN A 56 5.46 -16.32 5.24
C GLN A 56 4.87 -17.72 5.47
N ALA A 57 3.82 -17.84 6.27
CA ALA A 57 3.10 -19.11 6.43
C ALA A 57 2.56 -19.60 5.08
N ASP A 58 2.32 -20.91 4.96
CA ASP A 58 1.73 -21.52 3.77
C ASP A 58 0.41 -22.23 4.15
N PRO A 59 -0.76 -21.64 3.82
CA PRO A 59 -0.95 -20.34 3.17
C PRO A 59 -0.67 -19.15 4.12
N PRO A 60 -0.42 -17.94 3.58
CA PRO A 60 -0.17 -16.74 4.39
C PRO A 60 -1.33 -16.37 5.29
N ARG A 61 -1.00 -15.89 6.48
CA ARG A 61 -1.98 -15.46 7.48
C ARG A 61 -1.92 -13.95 7.64
N TYR A 62 -2.26 -13.21 6.57
CA TYR A 62 -2.20 -11.74 6.53
C TYR A 62 -2.94 -11.06 7.68
N ALA A 63 -4.10 -11.59 8.08
CA ALA A 63 -4.88 -11.07 9.20
C ALA A 63 -4.14 -11.16 10.55
N LEU A 64 -3.31 -12.19 10.73
CA LEU A 64 -2.48 -12.38 11.93
C LEU A 64 -1.16 -11.60 11.83
N ALA A 65 -0.60 -11.41 10.63
CA ALA A 65 0.60 -10.62 10.41
C ALA A 65 0.37 -9.11 10.62
N LEU A 66 -0.78 -8.60 10.19
CA LEU A 66 -1.13 -7.18 10.22
C LEU A 66 -0.93 -6.49 11.59
N PRO A 67 -1.48 -6.99 12.72
CA PRO A 67 -1.30 -6.33 14.01
C PRO A 67 0.17 -6.24 14.44
N HIS A 68 0.97 -7.26 14.15
CA HIS A 68 2.41 -7.26 14.45
C HIS A 68 3.17 -6.22 13.62
N TYR A 69 2.89 -6.14 12.32
CA TYR A 69 3.48 -5.10 11.46
C TYR A 69 3.06 -3.69 11.86
N LEU A 70 1.80 -3.49 12.28
CA LEU A 70 1.34 -2.20 12.79
C LEU A 70 2.07 -1.80 14.09
N ALA A 71 2.36 -2.75 14.97
CA ALA A 71 3.16 -2.48 16.17
C ALA A 71 4.60 -2.07 15.82
N ALA A 72 5.25 -2.78 14.88
CA ALA A 72 6.57 -2.40 14.39
C ALA A 72 6.59 -1.03 13.69
N GLN A 73 5.53 -0.69 12.96
CA GLN A 73 5.38 0.57 12.23
C GLN A 73 5.30 1.78 13.16
N GLN A 74 4.77 1.62 14.38
CA GLN A 74 4.74 2.70 15.37
C GLN A 74 6.16 3.14 15.78
N PHE A 75 7.12 2.20 15.76
CA PHE A 75 8.51 2.49 16.10
C PHE A 75 9.28 3.10 14.93
N ASN A 76 9.12 2.54 13.73
CA ASN A 76 9.82 3.02 12.53
C ASN A 76 8.88 3.03 11.31
N PRO A 77 8.18 4.16 11.08
CA PRO A 77 7.27 4.30 9.94
C PRO A 77 8.01 4.48 8.60
N ASP A 78 9.32 4.70 8.64
CA ASP A 78 10.15 5.06 7.48
C ASP A 78 10.90 3.86 6.92
N ASN A 79 10.40 2.64 7.13
CA ASN A 79 10.95 1.45 6.50
C ASN A 79 10.11 1.05 5.26
N ALA A 80 10.69 1.12 4.06
CA ALA A 80 9.96 0.84 2.82
C ALA A 80 9.41 -0.59 2.77
N GLU A 81 10.20 -1.58 3.19
CA GLU A 81 9.82 -3.00 3.17
C GLU A 81 8.64 -3.30 4.10
N LEU A 82 8.65 -2.76 5.32
CA LEU A 82 7.52 -2.86 6.25
C LEU A 82 6.25 -2.23 5.66
N ASN A 83 6.38 -1.06 5.03
CA ASN A 83 5.25 -0.42 4.36
C ASN A 83 4.71 -1.26 3.18
N ILE A 84 5.57 -1.97 2.45
CA ILE A 84 5.14 -2.91 1.40
C ILE A 84 4.35 -4.08 2.02
N LYS A 85 4.89 -4.70 3.09
CA LYS A 85 4.23 -5.80 3.80
C LYS A 85 2.88 -5.41 4.39
N LEU A 86 2.78 -4.21 4.98
CA LEU A 86 1.51 -3.64 5.44
C LEU A 86 0.53 -3.42 4.29
N GLY A 87 1.00 -2.85 3.18
CA GLY A 87 0.22 -2.69 1.96
C GLY A 87 -0.39 -4.00 1.47
N ASP A 88 0.42 -5.06 1.41
CA ASP A 88 -0.03 -6.37 0.98
C ASP A 88 -1.03 -7.01 1.96
N CYS A 89 -0.74 -6.92 3.27
CA CYS A 89 -1.66 -7.37 4.32
C CYS A 89 -3.02 -6.66 4.21
N TYR A 90 -3.03 -5.34 4.01
CA TYR A 90 -4.27 -4.60 3.83
C TYR A 90 -5.01 -5.00 2.55
N LEU A 91 -4.31 -5.23 1.43
CA LEU A 91 -4.93 -5.72 0.18
C LEU A 91 -5.62 -7.08 0.33
N HIS A 92 -5.26 -7.86 1.35
CA HIS A 92 -5.87 -9.14 1.72
C HIS A 92 -6.82 -9.06 2.93
N SER A 93 -7.07 -7.85 3.45
CA SER A 93 -7.98 -7.61 4.58
C SER A 93 -9.37 -7.13 4.13
N GLY A 94 -10.28 -6.95 5.09
CA GLY A 94 -11.57 -6.27 4.86
C GLY A 94 -11.45 -4.77 4.56
N THR A 95 -10.34 -4.13 4.95
CA THR A 95 -10.12 -2.67 4.80
C THR A 95 -9.08 -2.34 3.72
N LYS A 96 -9.22 -2.95 2.54
CA LYS A 96 -8.26 -2.86 1.41
C LYS A 96 -7.86 -1.45 1.01
N ALA A 97 -8.75 -0.47 1.20
CA ALA A 97 -8.48 0.93 0.90
C ALA A 97 -7.27 1.51 1.66
N GLN A 98 -6.93 0.97 2.84
CA GLN A 98 -5.79 1.44 3.64
C GLN A 98 -4.43 1.15 2.98
N ALA A 99 -4.37 0.12 2.13
CA ALA A 99 -3.13 -0.33 1.47
C ALA A 99 -2.42 0.78 0.68
N LEU A 100 -3.20 1.66 0.04
CA LEU A 100 -2.64 2.70 -0.85
C LEU A 100 -1.68 3.63 -0.09
N SER A 101 -2.02 4.00 1.14
CA SER A 101 -1.22 4.93 1.93
C SER A 101 0.17 4.36 2.25
N TYR A 102 0.23 3.08 2.66
CA TYR A 102 1.48 2.38 2.96
C TYR A 102 2.32 2.15 1.70
N LEU A 103 1.71 1.69 0.59
CA LEU A 103 2.45 1.44 -0.66
C LEU A 103 2.99 2.74 -1.28
N GLN A 104 2.25 3.86 -1.18
CA GLN A 104 2.77 5.16 -1.59
C GLN A 104 3.89 5.67 -0.66
N ARG A 105 3.84 5.36 0.64
CA ARG A 105 4.94 5.67 1.57
C ARG A 105 6.19 4.87 1.17
N ALA A 106 6.05 3.57 0.93
CA ALA A 106 7.14 2.71 0.48
C ALA A 106 7.80 3.26 -0.79
N GLN A 107 7.01 3.55 -1.84
CA GLN A 107 7.52 4.09 -3.11
C GLN A 107 8.26 5.43 -2.95
N LYS A 108 7.90 6.24 -1.96
CA LYS A 108 8.58 7.52 -1.65
C LYS A 108 9.89 7.32 -0.89
N LEU A 109 9.94 6.33 0.00
CA LEU A 109 11.11 6.03 0.82
C LEU A 109 12.19 5.28 0.02
N ASP A 110 11.74 4.38 -0.84
CA ASP A 110 12.59 3.62 -1.74
C ASP A 110 11.82 3.39 -3.04
N PRO A 111 12.12 4.16 -4.10
CA PRO A 111 11.56 3.93 -5.42
C PRO A 111 11.97 2.56 -5.95
N SER A 112 11.13 1.57 -5.66
CA SER A 112 11.41 0.17 -5.96
C SER A 112 11.50 -0.08 -7.47
N THR A 113 12.42 -0.95 -7.86
CA THR A 113 12.46 -1.56 -9.20
C THR A 113 11.86 -2.96 -9.22
N ASP A 114 11.35 -3.44 -8.07
CA ASP A 114 10.75 -4.75 -7.92
C ASP A 114 9.36 -4.78 -8.60
N PRO A 115 9.16 -5.65 -9.61
CA PRO A 115 7.85 -5.84 -10.23
C PRO A 115 6.71 -6.16 -9.26
N ARG A 116 7.01 -6.78 -8.10
CA ARG A 116 6.02 -7.06 -7.05
C ARG A 116 5.47 -5.79 -6.43
N THR A 117 6.34 -4.84 -6.07
CA THR A 117 5.93 -3.57 -5.47
C THR A 117 5.03 -2.79 -6.42
N HIS A 118 5.39 -2.74 -7.71
CA HIS A 118 4.55 -2.16 -8.76
C HIS A 118 3.18 -2.82 -8.84
N TYR A 119 3.10 -4.15 -8.79
CA TYR A 119 1.81 -4.86 -8.81
C TYR A 119 0.94 -4.54 -7.60
N LEU A 120 1.50 -4.52 -6.39
CA LEU A 120 0.76 -4.19 -5.16
C LEU A 120 0.25 -2.74 -5.19
N LEU A 121 1.11 -1.80 -5.56
CA LEU A 121 0.71 -0.39 -5.70
C LEU A 121 -0.39 -0.23 -6.77
N ALA A 122 -0.25 -0.90 -7.92
CA ALA A 122 -1.28 -0.92 -8.96
C ALA A 122 -2.62 -1.43 -8.44
N ARG A 123 -2.63 -2.52 -7.65
CA ARG A 123 -3.84 -3.05 -7.01
C ARG A 123 -4.48 -2.04 -6.05
N ALA A 124 -3.68 -1.35 -5.23
CA ALA A 124 -4.20 -0.37 -4.29
C ALA A 124 -4.78 0.87 -5.00
N LEU A 125 -4.12 1.33 -6.07
CA LEU A 125 -4.61 2.40 -6.95
C LEU A 125 -5.90 1.98 -7.66
N HIS A 126 -5.95 0.75 -8.18
CA HIS A 126 -7.12 0.16 -8.83
C HIS A 126 -8.33 0.17 -7.89
N LEU A 127 -8.20 -0.38 -6.67
CA LEU A 127 -9.28 -0.39 -5.68
C LEU A 127 -9.71 1.01 -5.23
N SER A 128 -8.86 2.01 -5.42
CA SER A 128 -9.16 3.42 -5.13
C SER A 128 -9.68 4.19 -6.35
N ALA A 129 -10.06 3.49 -7.43
CA ALA A 129 -10.50 4.06 -8.70
C ALA A 129 -9.50 5.06 -9.34
N LYS A 130 -8.22 4.97 -9.00
CA LYS A 130 -7.13 5.76 -9.61
C LYS A 130 -6.62 5.07 -10.87
N TRP A 131 -7.50 4.91 -11.85
CA TRP A 131 -7.30 3.99 -12.97
C TRP A 131 -6.06 4.28 -13.80
N ALA A 132 -5.77 5.55 -14.10
CA ALA A 132 -4.64 5.93 -14.94
C ALA A 132 -3.30 5.63 -14.25
N GLU A 133 -3.21 5.91 -12.94
CA GLU A 133 -2.04 5.58 -12.12
C GLU A 133 -1.89 4.05 -12.01
N ALA A 134 -2.99 3.33 -11.76
CA ALA A 134 -2.98 1.86 -11.68
C ALA A 134 -2.49 1.22 -12.98
N LEU A 135 -2.94 1.70 -14.14
CA LEU A 135 -2.50 1.21 -15.44
C LEU A 135 -0.99 1.41 -15.66
N LYS A 136 -0.45 2.55 -15.23
CA LYS A 136 1.00 2.82 -15.31
C LYS A 136 1.78 1.82 -14.44
N GLU A 137 1.35 1.60 -13.20
CA GLU A 137 2.02 0.64 -12.31
C GLU A 137 1.88 -0.81 -12.79
N TYR A 138 0.72 -1.20 -13.36
CA TYR A 138 0.58 -2.52 -13.99
C TYR A 138 1.49 -2.74 -15.20
N GLN A 139 1.90 -1.68 -15.90
CA GLN A 139 2.88 -1.77 -16.99
C GLN A 139 4.31 -1.97 -16.49
N LEU A 140 4.62 -1.48 -15.28
CA LEU A 140 5.92 -1.65 -14.63
C LEU A 140 6.00 -3.01 -13.90
N ALA A 141 4.85 -3.58 -13.53
CA ALA A 141 4.77 -4.94 -13.04
C ALA A 141 5.07 -5.98 -14.15
N SER A 142 5.51 -7.17 -13.75
CA SER A 142 5.72 -8.31 -14.63
C SER A 142 5.19 -9.58 -13.96
N PRO A 143 4.93 -10.66 -14.73
CA PRO A 143 4.48 -11.91 -14.15
C PRO A 143 5.48 -12.40 -13.09
N LEU A 144 4.98 -12.58 -11.88
CA LEU A 144 5.71 -13.17 -10.77
C LEU A 144 5.52 -14.68 -10.90
N ALA A 145 6.38 -15.31 -11.69
CA ALA A 145 6.41 -16.77 -11.80
C ALA A 145 6.74 -17.35 -10.42
N GLY A 146 5.99 -18.35 -9.96
CA GLY A 146 6.27 -19.12 -8.73
C GLY A 146 7.58 -19.94 -8.79
N GLY A 147 8.51 -19.57 -9.68
CA GLY A 147 9.76 -20.23 -10.00
C GLY A 147 10.95 -19.27 -9.88
N ARG A 148 11.03 -18.56 -8.77
CA ARG A 148 12.25 -18.24 -8.01
C ARG A 148 11.70 -17.77 -6.67
N LYS A 149 11.55 -18.70 -5.74
CA LYS A 149 11.32 -18.34 -4.35
C LYS A 149 12.45 -17.39 -3.95
N ALA A 150 12.22 -16.08 -3.94
CA ALA A 150 12.73 -15.32 -2.82
C ALA A 150 12.09 -16.03 -1.63
N GLU A 151 12.90 -16.71 -0.82
CA GLU A 151 12.41 -17.59 0.26
C GLU A 151 11.29 -16.89 1.03
N GLY A 152 10.06 -17.44 0.98
CA GLY A 152 8.94 -16.94 1.76
C GLY A 152 8.00 -15.90 1.11
N ASP A 153 8.11 -15.56 -0.18
CA ASP A 153 7.12 -14.68 -0.83
C ASP A 153 5.90 -15.46 -1.33
N PRO A 154 4.68 -15.19 -0.82
CA PRO A 154 3.48 -15.90 -1.24
C PRO A 154 2.79 -15.35 -2.49
N LEU A 155 3.23 -14.20 -3.01
CA LEU A 155 2.51 -13.52 -4.09
C LEU A 155 2.85 -14.14 -5.46
N VAL A 156 1.89 -14.85 -6.04
CA VAL A 156 1.97 -15.37 -7.41
C VAL A 156 1.10 -14.51 -8.33
N VAL A 157 1.67 -14.04 -9.44
CA VAL A 157 0.98 -13.20 -10.43
C VAL A 157 1.29 -13.71 -11.82
N THR A 158 0.27 -14.20 -12.52
CA THR A 158 0.43 -14.64 -13.91
C THR A 158 0.32 -13.48 -14.90
N ALA A 159 0.75 -13.70 -16.14
CA ALA A 159 0.50 -12.76 -17.23
C ALA A 159 -1.00 -12.55 -17.48
N GLU A 160 -1.81 -13.60 -17.29
CA GLU A 160 -3.26 -13.54 -17.42
C GLU A 160 -3.90 -12.69 -16.32
N ASP A 161 -3.40 -12.80 -15.08
CA ASP A 161 -3.83 -11.95 -13.97
C ASP A 161 -3.59 -10.48 -14.27
N LEU A 162 -2.38 -10.12 -14.70
CA LEU A 162 -2.05 -8.74 -15.08
C LEU A 162 -2.95 -8.24 -16.21
N ALA A 163 -3.09 -9.03 -17.28
CA ALA A 163 -3.93 -8.68 -18.42
C ALA A 163 -5.39 -8.47 -18.00
N ARG A 164 -5.91 -9.31 -17.09
CA ARG A 164 -7.24 -9.14 -16.50
C ARG A 164 -7.34 -7.83 -15.73
N ARG A 165 -6.40 -7.52 -14.84
CA ARG A 165 -6.42 -6.27 -14.06
C ARG A 165 -6.37 -5.01 -14.94
N VAL A 166 -5.59 -5.05 -16.01
CA VAL A 166 -5.55 -3.97 -17.01
C VAL A 166 -6.89 -3.80 -17.71
N ARG A 167 -7.56 -4.89 -18.10
CA ARG A 167 -8.92 -4.83 -18.68
C ARG A 167 -9.92 -4.27 -17.68
N GLU A 168 -9.90 -4.72 -16.43
CA GLU A 168 -10.77 -4.22 -15.35
C GLU A 168 -10.59 -2.70 -15.14
N CYS A 169 -9.34 -2.20 -15.11
CA CYS A 169 -9.08 -0.77 -15.01
C CYS A 169 -9.66 0.03 -16.19
N ARG A 170 -9.49 -0.46 -17.43
CA ARG A 170 -10.04 0.20 -18.62
C ARG A 170 -11.57 0.21 -18.59
N ASN A 171 -12.19 -0.89 -18.17
CA ASN A 171 -13.63 -0.96 -18.00
C ASN A 171 -14.09 0.03 -16.90
N GLY A 172 -13.37 0.11 -15.78
CA GLY A 172 -13.64 1.07 -14.71
C GLY A 172 -13.60 2.52 -15.19
N GLN A 173 -12.62 2.89 -16.02
CA GLN A 173 -12.54 4.22 -16.64
C GLN A 173 -13.77 4.52 -17.50
N GLU A 174 -14.26 3.54 -18.27
CA GLU A 174 -15.41 3.73 -19.14
C GLU A 174 -16.71 3.85 -18.34
N LEU A 175 -16.92 2.96 -17.36
CA LEU A 175 -18.09 3.00 -16.48
C LEU A 175 -18.14 4.31 -15.66
N GLN A 176 -16.98 4.84 -15.25
CA GLN A 176 -16.93 6.10 -14.50
C GLN A 176 -17.39 7.32 -15.33
N LYS A 177 -17.24 7.28 -16.67
CA LYS A 177 -17.78 8.34 -17.55
C LYS A 177 -19.30 8.31 -17.64
N HIS A 178 -19.90 7.14 -17.38
CA HIS A 178 -21.32 6.88 -17.53
C HIS A 178 -21.90 6.32 -16.23
N PRO A 179 -21.92 7.10 -15.14
CA PRO A 179 -22.40 6.62 -13.86
C PRO A 179 -23.87 6.22 -13.95
N ALA A 180 -24.17 4.96 -13.66
CA ALA A 180 -25.53 4.50 -13.49
C ALA A 180 -26.09 5.04 -12.16
N ARG A 181 -27.27 5.66 -12.20
CA ARG A 181 -27.98 6.00 -10.97
C ARG A 181 -28.47 4.69 -10.35
N VAL A 182 -27.88 4.32 -9.22
CA VAL A 182 -28.30 3.18 -8.42
C VAL A 182 -28.87 3.68 -7.09
N PHE A 183 -29.90 3.00 -6.62
CA PHE A 183 -30.42 3.16 -5.27
C PHE A 183 -29.87 2.00 -4.46
N ILE A 184 -29.11 2.32 -3.41
CA ILE A 184 -28.57 1.32 -2.48
C ILE A 184 -29.36 1.48 -1.20
N ASP A 185 -30.32 0.59 -1.02
CA ASP A 185 -31.11 0.51 0.20
C ASP A 185 -30.53 -0.60 1.08
N ASN A 186 -30.34 -0.30 2.36
CA ASN A 186 -30.04 -1.34 3.35
C ASN A 186 -31.30 -2.21 3.51
N ALA A 187 -31.15 -3.53 3.35
CA ALA A 187 -32.26 -4.49 3.39
C ALA A 187 -32.77 -4.80 4.81
N GLY A 188 -32.31 -4.05 5.81
CA GLY A 188 -32.61 -4.24 7.22
C GLY A 188 -31.65 -5.22 7.90
N PRO A 189 -31.67 -5.27 9.25
CA PRO A 189 -30.74 -6.09 10.04
C PRO A 189 -30.90 -7.59 9.81
N GLU A 190 -32.02 -8.04 9.23
CA GLU A 190 -32.27 -9.45 8.89
C GLU A 190 -31.41 -9.96 7.71
N VAL A 191 -30.91 -9.04 6.88
CA VAL A 191 -30.07 -9.34 5.69
C VAL A 191 -28.72 -8.62 5.77
N ASN A 192 -28.64 -7.48 6.47
CA ASN A 192 -27.43 -6.70 6.67
C ASN A 192 -27.14 -6.55 8.16
N SER A 193 -26.80 -7.67 8.81
CA SER A 193 -26.32 -7.72 10.18
C SER A 193 -24.97 -7.00 10.34
N ALA A 194 -24.49 -6.90 11.58
CA ALA A 194 -23.16 -6.35 11.87
C ALA A 194 -22.02 -7.30 11.49
N TYR A 195 -22.34 -8.55 11.12
CA TYR A 195 -21.38 -9.57 10.70
C TYR A 195 -21.39 -9.70 9.17
N SER A 196 -20.55 -10.60 8.66
CA SER A 196 -20.46 -10.84 7.23
C SER A 196 -21.62 -11.72 6.76
N ASP A 197 -22.57 -11.15 6.01
CA ASP A 197 -23.75 -11.88 5.50
C ASP A 197 -23.62 -12.15 3.99
N TYR A 198 -22.66 -12.98 3.57
CA TYR A 198 -22.36 -13.21 2.15
C TYR A 198 -22.56 -14.65 1.68
N GLY A 199 -22.71 -15.60 2.58
CA GLY A 199 -22.95 -17.01 2.27
C GLY A 199 -24.44 -17.36 2.40
N PRO A 200 -25.23 -17.28 1.32
CA PRO A 200 -26.62 -17.74 1.38
C PRO A 200 -26.68 -19.27 1.50
N VAL A 201 -27.46 -19.77 2.45
CA VAL A 201 -27.82 -21.17 2.62
C VAL A 201 -29.33 -21.29 2.50
N VAL A 202 -29.79 -22.19 1.64
CA VAL A 202 -31.22 -22.48 1.45
C VAL A 202 -31.60 -23.67 2.32
N SER A 203 -32.75 -23.62 3.00
CA SER A 203 -33.28 -24.77 3.75
C SER A 203 -33.62 -25.94 2.81
N ALA A 204 -33.65 -27.16 3.34
CA ALA A 204 -33.89 -28.36 2.53
C ALA A 204 -35.26 -28.39 1.81
N ASP A 205 -36.24 -27.64 2.34
CA ASP A 205 -37.56 -27.46 1.77
C ASP A 205 -37.70 -26.17 0.93
N GLU A 206 -36.59 -25.44 0.71
CA GLU A 206 -36.52 -24.17 -0.02
C GLU A 206 -37.38 -23.04 0.56
N ALA A 207 -37.92 -23.20 1.77
CA ALA A 207 -38.78 -22.22 2.42
C ALA A 207 -38.02 -21.05 3.07
N ALA A 208 -36.72 -21.20 3.32
CA ALA A 208 -35.89 -20.18 3.96
C ALA A 208 -34.54 -19.99 3.26
N LEU A 209 -34.11 -18.73 3.22
CA LEU A 209 -32.77 -18.31 2.82
C LEU A 209 -32.09 -17.68 4.04
N LEU A 210 -31.01 -18.29 4.50
CA LEU A 210 -30.20 -17.84 5.63
C LEU A 210 -28.91 -17.22 5.09
N PHE A 211 -28.49 -16.08 5.62
CA PHE A 211 -27.18 -15.49 5.31
C PHE A 211 -26.19 -15.80 6.43
N THR A 212 -24.98 -16.23 6.08
CA THR A 212 -23.88 -16.59 6.99
C THR A 212 -22.56 -15.98 6.58
#